data_AF-A0A354XGU6-F1
#
_entry.id   AF-A0A354XGU6-F1
#
_cell.length_a   1.000
_cell.length_b   1.000
_cell.length_c   1.000
_cell.angle_alpha   90.00
_cell.angle_beta   90.00
_cell.angle_gamma   90.00
#
_symmetry.space_group_name_H-M   'P 1'
#
loop_
_entity.id
_entity.type
_entity.pdbx_description
1 polymer ?
#
loop_
_entity_poly.entity_id
_entity_poly.type
_entity_poly.pdbx_seq_one_letter_code
_entity_poly.pdbx_strand_id
1 'polypeptide(L)'
;VVVTTLAAWHWQLAYEHGVAVVGTIPSGLPALSFPWGDASLWRALLIPAMLISLVGFVESVSMGQMLAAKRRQRISPNQELIGLGAANLAAGFTSGMPVTGGLSRTVINYDAGAQTPAAGAFAALGIALVTMAFTGWLYYLPIATLAATITVSILTLVDIPMLRQTWRYSRSDFAAMAVTILLTLVEGIEAGIIGGVTLSIALFLYRT
;
A
#
# COMPACT_ATOMS: atom_id res chain seq x y z
N VAL A 1 3.51 10.56 -16.22
CA VAL A 1 4.77 9.77 -16.20
C VAL A 1 5.49 9.87 -17.55
N VAL A 2 5.06 9.16 -18.60
CA VAL A 2 5.79 9.16 -19.91
C VAL A 2 6.01 10.56 -20.47
N VAL A 3 4.94 11.34 -20.62
CA VAL A 3 5.01 12.72 -21.17
C VAL A 3 5.96 13.59 -20.34
N THR A 4 5.84 13.56 -19.01
CA THR A 4 6.68 14.36 -18.12
C THR A 4 8.14 13.93 -18.13
N THR A 5 8.42 12.62 -18.28
CA THR A 5 9.79 12.10 -18.41
C THR A 5 10.42 12.53 -19.74
N LEU A 6 9.67 12.44 -20.85
CA LEU A 6 10.16 12.87 -22.16
C LEU A 6 10.40 14.38 -22.20
N ALA A 7 9.52 15.18 -21.60
CA ALA A 7 9.71 16.62 -21.44
C ALA A 7 10.98 16.93 -20.62
N ALA A 8 11.13 16.28 -19.46
CA ALA A 8 12.29 16.45 -18.58
C ALA A 8 13.62 16.09 -19.25
N TRP A 9 13.62 15.02 -20.05
CA TRP A 9 14.76 14.60 -20.85
C TRP A 9 15.05 15.57 -22.00
N HIS A 10 14.03 15.96 -22.77
CA HIS A 10 14.19 16.80 -23.96
C HIS A 10 14.70 18.21 -23.63
N TRP A 11 14.17 18.82 -22.58
CA TRP A 11 14.55 20.17 -22.14
C TRP A 11 15.62 20.18 -21.04
N GLN A 12 16.25 19.04 -20.75
CA GLN A 12 17.31 18.92 -19.73
C GLN A 12 16.94 19.60 -18.40
N LEU A 13 15.67 19.49 -18.01
CA LEU A 13 15.07 20.24 -16.90
C LEU A 13 15.80 20.02 -15.57
N ALA A 14 16.40 18.84 -15.38
CA ALA A 14 17.19 18.53 -14.20
C ALA A 14 18.47 19.39 -14.12
N TYR A 15 19.19 19.53 -15.23
CA TYR A 15 20.48 20.22 -15.27
C TYR A 15 20.33 21.74 -15.42
N GLU A 16 19.41 22.18 -16.28
CA GLU A 16 19.27 23.61 -16.59
C GLU A 16 18.36 24.35 -15.61
N HIS A 17 17.38 23.66 -15.04
CA HIS A 17 16.33 24.28 -14.21
C HIS A 17 16.27 23.73 -12.78
N GLY A 18 17.21 22.84 -12.41
CA GLY A 18 17.29 22.26 -11.07
C GLY A 18 16.08 21.40 -10.68
N VAL A 19 15.33 20.89 -11.66
CA VAL A 19 14.17 20.04 -11.36
C VAL A 19 14.64 18.72 -10.74
N ALA A 20 14.14 18.42 -9.55
CA ALA A 20 14.48 17.17 -8.89
C ALA A 20 13.89 15.98 -9.66
N VAL A 21 14.76 15.05 -10.03
CA VAL A 21 14.42 13.80 -10.74
C VAL A 21 14.76 12.59 -9.87
N VAL A 22 14.22 11.42 -10.23
CA VAL A 22 14.44 10.16 -9.49
C VAL A 22 15.93 9.80 -9.40
N GLY A 23 16.71 10.07 -10.45
CA GLY A 23 18.13 9.79 -10.46
C GLY A 23 18.47 8.32 -10.72
N THR A 24 19.64 7.88 -10.29
CA THR A 24 20.17 6.55 -10.61
C THR A 24 19.37 5.45 -9.91
N ILE A 25 18.76 4.56 -10.70
CA ILE A 25 18.04 3.38 -10.20
C ILE A 25 18.94 2.15 -10.40
N PRO A 26 19.18 1.35 -9.34
CA PRO A 26 19.90 0.08 -9.47
C PRO A 26 19.26 -0.80 -10.54
N SER A 27 20.02 -1.18 -11.55
CA SER A 27 19.58 -2.07 -12.61
C SER A 27 19.83 -3.54 -12.25
N GLY A 28 18.92 -4.42 -12.67
CA GLY A 28 19.06 -5.87 -12.48
C GLY A 28 18.11 -6.42 -11.41
N LEU A 29 18.25 -7.72 -11.15
CA LEU A 29 17.47 -8.39 -10.10
C LEU A 29 18.03 -8.01 -8.72
N PRO A 30 17.16 -7.79 -7.72
CA PRO A 30 17.62 -7.52 -6.36
C PRO A 30 18.40 -8.74 -5.83
N ALA A 31 19.45 -8.47 -5.07
CA ALA A 31 20.20 -9.53 -4.41
C ALA A 31 19.31 -10.23 -3.36
N LEU A 32 19.50 -11.53 -3.20
CA LEU A 32 18.89 -12.24 -2.09
C LEU A 32 19.54 -11.76 -0.80
N SER A 33 18.72 -11.21 0.10
CA SER A 33 19.14 -10.68 1.38
C SER A 33 18.31 -11.32 2.48
N PHE A 34 18.93 -11.72 3.58
CA PHE A 34 18.20 -12.06 4.78
C PHE A 34 18.93 -11.52 6.00
N PRO A 35 18.27 -10.77 6.90
CA PRO A 35 18.89 -10.26 8.11
C PRO A 35 19.03 -11.38 9.16
N TRP A 36 19.96 -12.32 8.94
CA TRP A 36 20.34 -13.28 9.96
C TRP A 36 21.13 -12.55 11.07
N GLY A 37 20.69 -12.71 12.32
CA GLY A 37 21.54 -12.52 13.50
C GLY A 37 21.37 -11.25 14.33
N ASP A 38 20.57 -10.26 13.92
CA ASP A 38 20.34 -9.06 14.74
C ASP A 38 19.09 -9.17 15.62
N ALA A 39 19.24 -9.80 16.79
CA ALA A 39 18.15 -9.95 17.75
C ALA A 39 17.61 -8.60 18.30
N SER A 40 18.36 -7.50 18.16
CA SER A 40 17.87 -6.16 18.52
C SER A 40 16.92 -5.63 17.45
N LEU A 41 17.27 -5.80 16.17
CA LEU A 41 16.41 -5.44 15.03
C LEU A 41 15.10 -6.23 15.04
N TRP A 42 15.15 -7.55 15.28
CA TRP A 42 13.94 -8.38 15.38
C TRP A 42 12.99 -7.91 16.48
N ARG A 43 13.53 -7.47 17.63
CA ARG A 43 12.72 -6.93 18.73
C ARG A 43 12.13 -5.56 18.40
N ALA A 44 12.91 -4.69 17.75
CA ALA A 44 12.44 -3.36 17.34
C ALA A 44 11.35 -3.43 16.26
N LEU A 45 11.41 -4.43 15.37
CA LEU A 45 10.47 -4.58 14.26
C LEU A 45 9.24 -5.44 14.60
N LEU A 46 9.22 -6.13 15.73
CA LEU A 46 8.15 -7.09 16.05
C LEU A 46 6.77 -6.43 16.07
N ILE A 47 6.63 -5.32 16.79
CA ILE A 47 5.35 -4.59 16.90
C ILE A 47 4.95 -3.97 15.55
N PRO A 48 5.82 -3.19 14.86
CA PRO A 48 5.51 -2.68 13.53
C PRO A 48 5.14 -3.77 12.52
N ALA A 49 5.87 -4.90 12.50
CA ALA A 49 5.60 -5.99 11.57
C ALA A 49 4.24 -6.67 11.84
N MET A 50 3.87 -6.85 13.12
CA MET A 50 2.54 -7.36 13.49
C MET A 50 1.44 -6.41 13.03
N LEU A 51 1.60 -5.11 13.25
CA LEU A 51 0.61 -4.11 12.84
C LEU A 51 0.46 -4.04 11.32
N ILE A 52 1.57 -4.01 10.58
CA ILE A 52 1.57 -4.03 9.10
C ILE A 52 0.92 -5.33 8.60
N SER A 53 1.23 -6.48 9.20
CA SER A 53 0.64 -7.76 8.83
C SER A 53 -0.87 -7.78 9.07
N LEU A 54 -1.34 -7.28 10.22
CA LEU A 54 -2.76 -7.22 10.54
C LEU A 54 -3.50 -6.28 9.58
N VAL A 55 -2.99 -5.06 9.39
CA VAL A 55 -3.62 -4.06 8.50
C VAL A 55 -3.61 -4.55 7.06
N GLY A 56 -2.48 -5.06 6.57
CA GLY A 56 -2.38 -5.58 5.21
C GLY A 56 -3.28 -6.78 4.96
N PHE A 57 -3.45 -7.67 5.95
CA PHE A 57 -4.39 -8.78 5.85
C PHE A 57 -5.85 -8.30 5.83
N VAL A 58 -6.23 -7.41 6.76
CA VAL A 58 -7.59 -6.84 6.81
C VAL A 58 -7.90 -6.10 5.51
N GLU A 59 -6.95 -5.33 4.99
CA GLU A 59 -7.05 -4.64 3.71
C GLU A 59 -7.28 -5.64 2.56
N SER A 60 -6.43 -6.66 2.43
CA SER A 60 -6.51 -7.65 1.34
C SER A 60 -7.82 -8.44 1.38
N VAL A 61 -8.22 -8.94 2.56
CA VAL A 61 -9.48 -9.68 2.71
C VAL A 61 -10.69 -8.81 2.44
N SER A 62 -10.70 -7.56 2.92
CA SER A 62 -11.81 -6.63 2.69
C SER A 62 -12.00 -6.35 1.20
N MET A 63 -10.90 -6.15 0.47
CA MET A 63 -10.95 -5.97 -0.98
C MET A 63 -11.39 -7.23 -1.71
N GLY A 64 -10.83 -8.38 -1.32
CA GLY A 64 -11.19 -9.66 -1.88
C GLY A 64 -12.68 -9.98 -1.70
N GLN A 65 -13.24 -9.70 -0.52
CA GLN A 65 -14.68 -9.85 -0.23
C GLN A 65 -15.54 -8.89 -1.06
N MET A 66 -15.14 -7.61 -1.15
CA MET A 66 -15.85 -6.62 -1.96
C MET A 66 -15.95 -7.05 -3.43
N LEU A 67 -14.85 -7.57 -3.99
CA LEU A 67 -14.80 -8.02 -5.37
C LEU A 67 -15.52 -9.36 -5.59
N ALA A 68 -15.36 -10.29 -4.64
CA ALA A 68 -16.05 -11.58 -4.65
C ALA A 68 -17.58 -11.39 -4.59
N ALA A 69 -18.07 -10.42 -3.82
CA ALA A 69 -19.48 -10.07 -3.77
C ALA A 69 -20.00 -9.63 -5.15
N LYS A 70 -19.24 -8.82 -5.90
CA LYS A 70 -19.61 -8.42 -7.27
C LYS A 70 -19.68 -9.59 -8.24
N ARG A 71 -18.79 -10.58 -8.11
CA ARG A 71 -18.75 -11.80 -8.96
C ARG A 71 -19.56 -12.98 -8.42
N ARG A 72 -20.23 -12.83 -7.27
CA ARG A 72 -20.90 -13.93 -6.55
C ARG A 72 -19.96 -15.12 -6.28
N GLN A 73 -18.70 -14.80 -5.98
CA GLN A 73 -17.67 -15.78 -5.62
C GLN A 73 -17.53 -15.86 -4.10
N ARG A 74 -16.85 -16.90 -3.64
CA ARG A 74 -16.45 -17.05 -2.24
C ARG A 74 -14.95 -16.85 -2.12
N ILE A 75 -14.54 -16.15 -1.08
CA ILE A 75 -13.14 -16.01 -0.68
C ILE A 75 -12.92 -16.79 0.62
N SER A 76 -11.78 -17.46 0.74
CA SER A 76 -11.33 -18.09 1.97
C SER A 76 -10.28 -17.19 2.63
N PRO A 77 -10.59 -16.52 3.77
CA PRO A 77 -9.63 -15.66 4.46
C PRO A 77 -8.34 -16.40 4.85
N ASN A 78 -8.43 -17.69 5.21
CA ASN A 78 -7.25 -18.49 5.53
C ASN A 78 -6.32 -18.66 4.32
N GLN A 79 -6.90 -18.85 3.12
CA GLN A 79 -6.10 -18.99 1.91
C GLN A 79 -5.45 -17.66 1.51
N GLU A 80 -6.16 -16.56 1.73
CA GLU A 80 -5.64 -15.21 1.52
C GLU A 80 -4.46 -14.92 2.46
N LEU A 81 -4.58 -15.30 3.74
CA LEU A 81 -3.51 -15.14 4.73
C LEU A 81 -2.24 -15.90 4.32
N ILE A 82 -2.39 -17.15 3.85
CA ILE A 82 -1.28 -17.96 3.37
C ILE A 82 -0.63 -17.32 2.14
N GLY A 83 -1.43 -16.85 1.18
CA GLY A 83 -0.93 -16.18 -0.03
C GLY A 83 -0.16 -14.90 0.29
N LEU A 84 -0.73 -14.05 1.14
CA LEU A 84 -0.11 -12.79 1.57
C LEU A 84 1.17 -13.04 2.38
N GLY A 85 1.16 -14.04 3.26
CA GLY A 85 2.33 -14.45 4.04
C GLY A 85 3.46 -14.95 3.13
N ALA A 86 3.16 -15.84 2.17
CA ALA A 86 4.14 -16.33 1.21
C ALA A 86 4.73 -15.20 0.35
N ALA A 87 3.90 -14.25 -0.10
CA ALA A 87 4.34 -13.08 -0.86
C ALA A 87 5.27 -12.17 -0.03
N ASN A 88 4.94 -11.93 1.25
CA ASN A 88 5.77 -11.12 2.14
C ASN A 88 7.09 -11.82 2.53
N LEU A 89 7.10 -13.14 2.67
CA LEU A 89 8.35 -13.90 2.85
C LEU A 89 9.24 -13.73 1.62
N ALA A 90 8.70 -13.93 0.41
CA ALA A 90 9.44 -13.73 -0.84
C ALA A 90 9.98 -12.28 -0.98
N ALA A 91 9.17 -11.28 -0.62
CA ALA A 91 9.61 -9.89 -0.57
C ALA A 91 10.77 -9.69 0.43
N GLY A 92 10.66 -10.22 1.65
CA GLY A 92 11.71 -10.13 2.65
C GLY A 92 13.04 -10.75 2.20
N PHE A 93 13.01 -11.90 1.51
CA PHE A 93 14.21 -12.54 0.95
C PHE A 93 14.86 -11.76 -0.21
N THR A 94 14.13 -10.83 -0.83
CA THR A 94 14.58 -10.08 -2.02
C THR A 94 14.81 -8.59 -1.74
N SER A 95 15.01 -8.21 -0.47
CA SER A 95 15.10 -6.80 -0.03
C SER A 95 13.86 -5.97 -0.38
N GLY A 96 12.71 -6.61 -0.56
CA GLY A 96 11.44 -5.97 -0.86
C GLY A 96 10.78 -5.37 0.39
N MET A 97 9.92 -4.38 0.17
CA MET A 97 9.03 -3.87 1.21
C MET A 97 7.83 -4.80 1.41
N PRO A 98 7.15 -4.75 2.57
CA PRO A 98 5.92 -5.49 2.79
C PRO A 98 4.88 -5.23 1.69
N VAL A 99 4.23 -6.29 1.23
CA VAL A 99 3.25 -6.27 0.15
C VAL A 99 1.84 -6.48 0.69
N THR A 100 0.87 -5.78 0.09
CA THR A 100 -0.57 -5.82 0.43
C THR A 100 -1.42 -5.80 -0.86
N GLY A 101 -2.71 -6.09 -0.73
CA GLY A 101 -3.69 -5.92 -1.80
C GLY A 101 -3.98 -4.44 -2.05
N GLY A 102 -3.66 -3.93 -3.25
CA GLY A 102 -3.88 -2.50 -3.58
C GLY A 102 -5.22 -2.24 -4.25
N LEU A 103 -6.09 -1.42 -3.63
CA LEU A 103 -7.46 -1.14 -4.10
C LEU A 103 -7.51 -0.73 -5.56
N SER A 104 -6.77 0.34 -5.90
CA SER A 104 -6.83 0.95 -7.21
C SER A 104 -6.40 -0.02 -8.32
N ARG A 105 -5.35 -0.83 -8.07
CA ARG A 105 -4.86 -1.82 -9.04
C ARG A 105 -5.84 -2.97 -9.21
N THR A 106 -6.42 -3.46 -8.12
CA THR A 106 -7.40 -4.55 -8.15
C THR A 106 -8.68 -4.14 -8.86
N VAL A 107 -9.18 -2.93 -8.62
CA VAL A 107 -10.39 -2.40 -9.29
C VAL A 107 -10.13 -2.20 -10.79
N ILE A 108 -9.01 -1.58 -11.18
CA ILE A 108 -8.66 -1.43 -12.60
C ILE A 108 -8.57 -2.79 -13.30
N ASN A 109 -7.96 -3.78 -12.65
CA ASN A 109 -7.82 -5.12 -13.23
C ASN A 109 -9.18 -5.82 -13.37
N TYR A 110 -10.08 -5.61 -12.40
CA TYR A 110 -11.45 -6.10 -12.45
C TYR A 110 -12.23 -5.48 -13.61
N ASP A 111 -12.17 -4.16 -13.74
CA ASP A 111 -12.88 -3.39 -14.76
C ASP A 111 -12.32 -3.67 -16.17
N ALA A 112 -11.02 -3.97 -16.27
CA ALA A 112 -10.37 -4.47 -17.48
C ALA A 112 -10.78 -5.91 -17.86
N GLY A 113 -11.61 -6.58 -17.05
CA GLY A 113 -12.16 -7.90 -17.34
C GLY A 113 -11.26 -9.07 -16.96
N ALA A 114 -10.25 -8.87 -16.10
CA ALA A 114 -9.37 -9.97 -15.69
C ALA A 114 -10.15 -11.06 -14.94
N GLN A 115 -10.05 -12.32 -15.39
CA GLN A 115 -10.77 -13.46 -14.82
C GLN A 115 -9.90 -14.42 -14.00
N THR A 116 -8.57 -14.32 -14.12
CA THR A 116 -7.63 -15.25 -13.50
C THR A 116 -6.48 -14.51 -12.82
N PRO A 117 -5.77 -15.16 -11.87
CA PRO A 117 -4.57 -14.60 -11.25
C PRO A 117 -3.43 -14.27 -12.23
N ALA A 118 -3.50 -14.77 -13.48
CA ALA A 118 -2.52 -14.50 -14.52
C ALA A 118 -2.32 -13.01 -14.78
N ALA A 119 -3.36 -12.18 -14.58
CA ALA A 119 -3.23 -10.74 -14.71
C ALA A 119 -2.18 -10.14 -13.75
N GLY A 120 -2.07 -10.67 -12.52
CA GLY A 120 -1.02 -10.29 -11.59
C GLY A 120 0.37 -10.74 -12.07
N ALA A 121 0.48 -11.93 -12.66
CA ALA A 121 1.73 -12.41 -13.25
C ALA A 121 2.18 -11.54 -14.44
N PHE A 122 1.25 -11.14 -15.32
CA PHE A 122 1.56 -10.20 -16.42
C PHE A 122 1.99 -8.83 -15.89
N ALA A 123 1.37 -8.34 -14.82
CA ALA A 123 1.81 -7.10 -14.18
C ALA A 123 3.24 -7.23 -13.63
N ALA A 124 3.56 -8.35 -12.97
CA ALA A 124 4.91 -8.61 -12.47
C ALA A 124 5.95 -8.69 -13.61
N LEU A 125 5.63 -9.34 -14.73
CA LEU A 125 6.48 -9.38 -15.92
C LEU A 125 6.68 -7.98 -16.52
N GLY A 126 5.62 -7.17 -16.57
CA GLY A 126 5.71 -5.78 -17.03
C GLY A 126 6.63 -4.94 -16.14
N ILE A 127 6.52 -5.09 -14.82
CA ILE A 127 7.42 -4.42 -13.86
C ILE A 127 8.87 -4.88 -14.09
N ALA A 128 9.11 -6.18 -14.21
CA ALA A 128 10.45 -6.73 -14.47
C ALA A 128 11.05 -6.19 -15.78
N LEU A 129 10.27 -6.11 -16.85
CA LEU A 129 10.70 -5.54 -18.13
C LEU A 129 11.06 -4.05 -17.99
N VAL A 130 10.23 -3.28 -17.29
CA VAL A 130 10.49 -1.85 -17.04
C VAL A 130 11.75 -1.64 -16.20
N THR A 131 11.95 -2.42 -15.14
CA THR A 131 13.13 -2.29 -14.26
C THR A 131 14.41 -2.81 -14.88
N MET A 132 14.35 -3.68 -15.90
CA MET A 132 15.54 -4.15 -16.61
C MET A 132 15.90 -3.30 -17.83
N ALA A 133 14.91 -2.78 -18.57
CA ALA A 133 15.16 -2.09 -19.85
C ALA A 133 14.99 -0.56 -19.79
N PHE A 134 14.24 -0.01 -18.84
CA PHE A 134 13.85 1.41 -18.85
C PHE A 134 14.42 2.24 -17.69
N THR A 135 15.34 1.71 -16.89
CA THR A 135 15.96 2.46 -15.76
C THR A 135 16.65 3.75 -16.22
N GLY A 136 17.29 3.74 -17.38
CA GLY A 136 17.89 4.95 -17.98
C GLY A 136 16.87 6.04 -18.30
N TRP A 137 15.65 5.68 -18.68
CA TRP A 137 14.56 6.64 -18.90
C TRP A 137 13.93 7.10 -17.58
N LEU A 138 13.80 6.19 -16.62
CA LEU A 138 13.27 6.52 -15.29
C LEU A 138 14.18 7.49 -14.53
N TYR A 139 15.46 7.57 -14.85
CA TYR A 139 16.37 8.60 -14.33
C TYR A 139 15.80 10.02 -14.45
N TYR A 140 15.22 10.34 -15.61
CA TYR A 140 14.69 11.67 -15.92
C TYR A 140 13.29 11.91 -15.38
N LEU A 141 12.67 10.94 -14.68
CA LEU A 141 11.33 11.10 -14.15
C LEU A 141 11.31 12.20 -13.07
N PRO A 142 10.51 13.27 -13.22
CA PRO A 142 10.44 14.32 -12.21
C PRO A 142 9.80 13.82 -10.92
N ILE A 143 10.38 14.20 -9.78
CA ILE A 143 9.80 13.91 -8.44
C ILE A 143 8.42 14.56 -8.31
N ALA A 144 8.22 15.73 -8.93
CA ALA A 144 6.91 16.40 -8.96
C ALA A 144 5.80 15.53 -9.59
N THR A 145 6.11 14.73 -10.62
CA THR A 145 5.15 13.80 -11.22
C THR A 145 4.75 12.70 -10.24
N LEU A 146 5.71 12.15 -9.50
CA LEU A 146 5.46 11.13 -8.48
C LEU A 146 4.63 11.71 -7.33
N ALA A 147 5.00 12.90 -6.84
CA ALA A 147 4.27 13.62 -5.81
C ALA A 147 2.82 13.88 -6.23
N ALA A 148 2.59 14.41 -7.43
CA ALA A 148 1.24 14.64 -7.95
C ALA A 148 0.42 13.35 -8.04
N THR A 149 1.03 12.24 -8.49
CA THR A 149 0.36 10.94 -8.57
C THR A 149 -0.05 10.43 -7.18
N ILE A 150 0.84 10.55 -6.20
CA ILE A 150 0.57 10.16 -4.81
C ILE A 150 -0.53 11.04 -4.21
N THR A 151 -0.46 12.37 -4.38
CA THR A 151 -1.48 13.31 -3.88
C THR A 151 -2.85 12.98 -4.45
N VAL A 152 -2.96 12.82 -5.77
CA VAL A 152 -4.24 12.48 -6.41
C VAL A 152 -4.76 11.12 -5.91
N SER A 153 -3.87 10.14 -5.73
CA SER A 153 -4.26 8.82 -5.21
C SER A 153 -4.80 8.92 -3.78
N ILE A 154 -4.12 9.65 -2.89
CA ILE A 154 -4.54 9.82 -1.49
C ILE A 154 -5.87 10.57 -1.39
N LEU A 155 -6.12 11.57 -2.25
CA LEU A 155 -7.39 12.29 -2.25
C LEU A 155 -8.59 11.36 -2.52
N THR A 156 -8.40 10.27 -3.28
CA THR A 156 -9.46 9.27 -3.52
C THR A 156 -9.72 8.34 -2.35
N LEU A 157 -8.79 8.26 -1.38
CA LEU A 157 -8.93 7.43 -0.18
C LEU A 157 -9.72 8.14 0.94
N VAL A 158 -9.86 9.47 0.87
CA VAL A 158 -10.54 10.26 1.91
C VAL A 158 -12.05 10.27 1.70
N ASP A 159 -12.79 9.51 2.52
CA ASP A 159 -14.26 9.43 2.48
C ASP A 159 -14.91 10.42 3.48
N ILE A 160 -15.02 11.69 3.09
CA ILE A 160 -15.70 12.73 3.89
C ILE A 160 -17.19 12.40 4.16
N PRO A 161 -17.96 11.87 3.19
CA PRO A 161 -19.32 11.39 3.45
C PRO A 161 -19.40 10.37 4.60
N MET A 162 -18.51 9.38 4.64
CA MET A 162 -18.45 8.37 5.70
C MET A 162 -18.23 9.03 7.06
N LEU A 163 -17.31 10.01 7.18
CA LEU A 163 -17.10 10.73 8.43
C LEU A 163 -18.40 11.39 8.94
N ARG A 164 -19.14 12.05 8.05
CA ARG A 164 -20.41 12.70 8.39
C ARG A 164 -21.50 11.69 8.74
N GLN A 165 -21.53 10.55 8.05
CA GLN A 165 -22.50 9.49 8.32
C GLN A 165 -22.25 8.86 9.69
N THR A 166 -21.00 8.52 10.03
CA THR A 166 -20.63 7.97 11.33
C THR A 166 -21.01 8.91 12.47
N TRP A 167 -20.76 10.22 12.32
CA TRP A 167 -21.18 11.22 13.32
C TRP A 167 -22.69 11.29 13.54
N ARG A 168 -23.48 11.14 12.47
CA ARG A 168 -24.95 11.14 12.55
C ARG A 168 -25.49 9.84 13.13
N TYR A 169 -24.85 8.71 12.82
CA TYR A 169 -25.30 7.39 13.24
C TYR A 169 -24.93 7.09 14.70
N SER A 170 -23.68 7.33 15.09
CA SER A 170 -23.19 7.01 16.43
C SER A 170 -22.05 7.94 16.86
N ARG A 171 -22.30 8.74 17.90
CA ARG A 171 -21.29 9.66 18.44
C ARG A 171 -20.11 8.95 19.08
N SER A 172 -20.32 7.78 19.68
CA SER A 172 -19.22 7.02 20.26
C SER A 172 -18.34 6.38 19.18
N ASP A 173 -18.93 5.90 18.08
CA ASP A 173 -18.14 5.31 16.98
C ASP A 173 -17.36 6.41 16.24
N PHE A 174 -17.94 7.60 16.12
CA PHE A 174 -17.21 8.77 15.64
C PHE A 174 -16.09 9.18 16.60
N ALA A 175 -16.31 9.15 17.92
CA ALA A 175 -15.25 9.46 18.88
C ALA A 175 -14.07 8.50 18.75
N ALA A 176 -14.33 7.19 18.56
CA ALA A 176 -13.29 6.21 18.31
C ALA A 176 -12.50 6.50 17.02
N MET A 177 -13.20 6.80 15.93
CA MET A 177 -12.59 7.20 14.67
C MET A 177 -11.77 8.51 14.81
N ALA A 178 -12.28 9.51 15.51
CA ALA A 178 -11.61 10.79 15.71
C ALA A 178 -10.32 10.63 16.55
N VAL A 179 -10.37 9.84 17.62
CA VAL A 179 -9.18 9.50 18.43
C VAL A 179 -8.15 8.77 17.58
N THR A 180 -8.57 7.81 16.77
CA THR A 180 -7.69 7.07 15.84
C THR A 180 -6.99 8.02 14.87
N ILE A 181 -7.73 8.96 14.26
CA ILE A 181 -7.17 9.96 13.35
C ILE A 181 -6.17 10.85 14.07
N LEU A 182 -6.53 11.38 15.24
CA LEU A 182 -5.67 12.28 16.01
C LEU A 182 -4.37 11.60 16.45
N LEU A 183 -4.45 10.38 16.98
CA LEU A 183 -3.27 9.62 17.38
C LEU A 183 -2.37 9.31 16.17
N THR A 184 -2.97 8.95 15.04
CA THR A 184 -2.21 8.69 13.80
C THR A 184 -1.45 9.93 13.33
N LEU A 185 -2.07 11.11 13.41
CA LEU A 185 -1.47 12.37 12.96
C LEU A 185 -0.38 12.90 13.90
N VAL A 186 -0.50 12.67 15.21
CA VAL A 186 0.41 13.23 16.23
C VAL A 186 1.55 12.27 16.56
N GLU A 187 1.23 10.99 16.81
CA GLU A 187 2.17 9.97 17.31
C GLU A 187 2.56 8.95 16.22
N GLY A 188 1.81 8.91 15.11
CA GLY A 188 2.05 8.00 14.00
C GLY A 188 1.10 6.79 13.99
N ILE A 189 1.25 5.98 12.94
CA ILE A 189 0.32 4.90 12.58
C ILE A 189 0.21 3.83 13.69
N GLU A 190 1.30 3.53 14.39
CA GLU A 190 1.31 2.54 15.48
C GLU A 190 0.35 2.90 16.62
N ALA A 191 0.49 4.12 17.16
CA ALA A 191 -0.39 4.62 18.21
C ALA A 191 -1.84 4.73 17.74
N GLY A 192 -2.05 5.16 16.48
CA GLY A 192 -3.34 5.23 15.83
C GLY A 192 -4.09 3.89 15.83
N ILE A 193 -3.45 2.84 15.32
CA ILE A 193 -4.06 1.50 15.23
C ILE A 193 -4.34 0.94 16.63
N ILE A 194 -3.36 1.00 17.54
CA ILE A 194 -3.52 0.47 18.90
C ILE A 194 -4.68 1.19 19.60
N GLY A 195 -4.68 2.53 19.60
CA GLY A 195 -5.72 3.32 20.22
C GLY A 195 -7.11 3.06 19.62
N GLY A 196 -7.20 2.99 18.29
CA GLY A 196 -8.46 2.72 17.58
C GLY A 196 -9.04 1.35 17.87
N VAL A 197 -8.21 0.30 17.85
CA VAL A 197 -8.65 -1.07 18.16
C VAL A 197 -9.07 -1.20 19.62
N THR A 198 -8.25 -0.70 20.56
CA THR A 198 -8.56 -0.75 21.99
C THR A 198 -9.88 -0.03 22.29
N LEU A 199 -10.08 1.16 21.74
CA LEU A 199 -11.30 1.93 21.96
C LEU A 199 -12.52 1.27 21.32
N SER A 200 -12.38 0.69 20.13
CA SER A 200 -13.45 -0.06 19.48
C SER A 200 -13.89 -1.28 20.30
N ILE A 201 -12.93 -2.02 20.86
CA ILE A 201 -13.21 -3.15 21.76
C ILE A 201 -13.87 -2.67 23.05
N ALA A 202 -13.36 -1.60 23.66
CA ALA A 202 -13.94 -1.05 24.89
C ALA A 202 -15.40 -0.60 24.69
N LEU A 203 -15.70 0.07 23.57
CA LEU A 203 -17.05 0.48 23.22
C LEU A 203 -17.96 -0.71 22.92
N PHE A 204 -17.47 -1.75 22.26
CA PHE A 204 -18.22 -2.97 22.03
C PHE A 204 -18.60 -3.65 23.34
N LEU A 205 -17.65 -3.79 24.27
CA LEU A 205 -17.89 -4.36 25.60
C LEU A 205 -18.80 -3.51 26.46
N TYR A 206 -18.73 -2.18 26.37
CA TYR A 206 -19.61 -1.29 27.12
C TYR A 206 -21.07 -1.36 26.65
N ARG A 207 -21.29 -1.69 25.36
CA ARG A 207 -22.63 -1.83 24.78
C ARG A 207 -23.26 -3.20 24.97
N THR A 208 -22.45 -4.22 25.27
CA THR A 208 -22.89 -5.62 25.42
C THR A 208 -23.12 -5.93 26.88
#